data_AF-A0AA36H3J1-F1
#
_entry.id   AF-A0AA36H3J1-F1
#
_cell.length_a   1.000
_cell.length_b   1.000
_cell.length_c   1.000
_cell.angle_alpha   90.00
_cell.angle_beta   90.00
_cell.angle_gamma   90.00
#
_symmetry.space_group_name_H-M   'P 1'
#
loop_
_entity.id
_entity.type
_entity.pdbx_description
1 polymer ?
#
loop_
_entity_poly.entity_id
_entity_poly.type
_entity_poly.pdbx_seq_one_letter_code
_entity_poly.pdbx_strand_id
1 'polypeptide(L)'
;MDKFTEEERRFMEENLRQEFARKIRMVESSPARPTESIVRQKLKFYADKCYEFESLHKHAKARFVSLMMDSIVHNLLGLYDLLLKEEKAAVEEAECEFKRNTAAEDKTLREMRNAFMDLQDDVKKQQHETREWMQAMHQHFEGLVTREMKDGFRSLREEVKRQQESTMHQIENITAQLQNLSGQVSEEAESRKHELKSQSNSIRSWLDKMESSISSTMSTNEDPHKRHQDKGQHHAQQGEEEDRTSHSGCTRTGSKRRHESPVSEFDRQQANLQRLLDQSEREVSDVEHFLSNCGGIERRFGDREMKDNESLLMCVCKVFGKHYSDACPRIRSVAERLEILREEGRCLNCIELHDALSCRKRPICFYCKRADPSAPPSEHREHHASICTKPEEYTRKVQLRKDLLRRIDRCKEELMNSWRRSASARAQEEKRTPDYQSRPTTPRGPPDFYC
;
A
#
# COMPACT_ATOMS: atom_id res chain seq x y z
N MET A 1 61.49 -41.08 32.76
CA MET A 1 62.51 -41.51 33.74
C MET A 1 62.04 -42.83 34.29
N ASP A 2 62.66 -43.89 33.78
CA ASP A 2 62.22 -45.26 33.91
C ASP A 2 62.11 -45.70 35.36
N LYS A 3 60.89 -46.08 35.72
CA LYS A 3 60.65 -46.86 36.92
C LYS A 3 61.19 -48.24 36.58
N PHE A 4 62.33 -48.62 37.16
CA PHE A 4 62.74 -50.02 37.19
C PHE A 4 61.50 -50.86 37.52
N THR A 5 61.23 -51.84 36.67
CA THR A 5 60.17 -52.80 36.91
C THR A 5 60.38 -53.41 38.29
N GLU A 6 59.30 -53.84 38.92
CA GLU A 6 59.42 -54.41 40.26
C GLU A 6 60.32 -55.65 40.28
N GLU A 7 60.39 -56.36 39.15
CA GLU A 7 61.31 -57.48 38.93
C GLU A 7 62.78 -57.04 38.91
N GLU A 8 63.12 -55.97 38.17
CA GLU A 8 64.49 -55.43 38.16
C GLU A 8 64.94 -54.93 39.54
N ARG A 9 64.01 -54.35 40.31
CA ARG A 9 64.29 -53.95 41.70
C ARG A 9 64.57 -55.15 42.59
N ARG A 10 63.72 -56.19 42.54
CA ARG A 10 63.95 -57.43 43.30
C ARG A 10 65.27 -58.11 42.90
N PHE A 11 65.59 -58.13 41.61
CA PHE A 11 66.84 -58.69 41.11
C PHE A 11 68.06 -57.93 41.65
N MET A 12 68.04 -56.59 41.63
CA MET A 12 69.11 -55.78 42.20
C MET A 12 69.23 -55.95 43.72
N GLU A 13 68.11 -56.00 44.45
CA GLU A 13 68.11 -56.24 45.89
C GLU A 13 68.72 -57.60 46.25
N GLU A 14 68.36 -58.65 45.51
CA GLU A 14 68.89 -59.99 45.71
C GLU A 14 70.39 -60.07 45.41
N ASN A 15 70.84 -59.48 44.30
CA ASN A 15 72.27 -59.39 43.98
C ASN A 15 73.06 -58.63 45.07
N LEU A 16 72.51 -57.53 45.59
CA LEU A 16 73.13 -56.78 46.67
C LEU A 16 73.21 -57.63 47.94
N ARG A 17 72.14 -58.35 48.31
CA ARG A 17 72.14 -59.26 49.46
C ARG A 17 73.18 -60.36 49.31
N GLN A 18 73.29 -60.98 48.14
CA GLN A 18 74.27 -62.02 47.86
C GLN A 18 75.70 -61.49 47.96
N GLU A 19 75.97 -60.31 47.42
CA GLU A 19 77.29 -59.69 47.54
C GLU A 19 77.63 -59.26 48.97
N PHE A 20 76.67 -58.74 49.73
CA PHE A 20 76.88 -58.46 51.14
C PHE A 20 77.20 -59.73 51.92
N ALA A 21 76.43 -60.80 51.71
CA ALA A 21 76.68 -62.09 52.34
C ALA A 21 78.07 -62.64 51.96
N ARG A 22 78.47 -62.51 50.68
CA ARG A 22 79.81 -62.92 50.22
C ARG A 22 80.91 -62.12 50.92
N LYS A 23 80.77 -60.79 50.99
CA LYS A 23 81.76 -59.91 51.63
C LYS A 23 81.85 -60.12 53.14
N ILE A 24 80.71 -60.35 53.81
CA ILE A 24 80.68 -60.70 55.24
C ILE A 24 81.48 -61.99 55.47
N ARG A 25 81.21 -63.05 54.70
CA ARG A 25 81.97 -64.31 54.78
C ARG A 25 83.46 -64.09 54.59
N MET A 26 83.86 -63.30 53.59
CA MET A 26 85.28 -62.98 53.35
C MET A 26 85.94 -62.27 54.55
N VAL A 27 85.23 -61.33 55.17
CA VAL A 27 85.71 -60.62 56.36
C VAL A 27 85.81 -61.55 57.57
N GLU A 28 84.82 -62.44 57.75
CA GLU A 28 84.78 -63.40 58.87
C GLU A 28 85.87 -64.47 58.78
N SER A 29 86.23 -64.89 57.56
CA SER A 29 87.29 -65.86 57.27
C SER A 29 88.69 -65.25 57.22
N SER A 30 88.82 -63.93 57.24
CA SER A 30 90.13 -63.26 57.17
C SER A 30 90.86 -63.35 58.52
N PRO A 31 92.12 -63.82 58.56
CA PRO A 31 92.91 -63.89 59.80
C PRO A 31 93.25 -62.50 60.37
N ALA A 32 93.22 -61.46 59.54
CA ALA A 32 93.28 -60.06 59.97
C ALA A 32 91.87 -59.47 59.95
N ARG A 33 91.13 -59.65 61.06
CA ARG A 33 89.80 -59.05 61.21
C ARG A 33 89.94 -57.53 61.35
N PRO A 34 89.35 -56.73 60.44
CA PRO A 34 89.33 -55.29 60.63
C PRO A 34 88.58 -54.98 61.92
N THR A 35 89.17 -54.11 62.73
CA THR A 35 88.49 -53.65 63.95
C THR A 35 87.22 -52.91 63.56
N GLU A 36 86.22 -52.94 64.44
CA GLU A 36 84.94 -52.26 64.22
C GLU A 36 85.12 -50.78 63.83
N SER A 37 86.14 -50.12 64.39
CA SER A 37 86.53 -48.75 64.06
C SER A 37 86.86 -48.56 62.57
N ILE A 38 87.65 -49.48 61.97
CA ILE A 38 88.02 -49.42 60.55
C ILE A 38 86.79 -49.63 59.66
N VAL A 39 85.89 -50.53 60.05
CA VAL A 39 84.63 -50.77 59.33
C VAL A 39 83.73 -49.54 59.39
N ARG A 40 83.54 -48.94 60.58
CA ARG A 40 82.75 -47.71 60.76
C ARG A 40 83.34 -46.54 59.97
N GLN A 41 84.66 -46.38 59.95
CA GLN A 41 85.33 -45.33 59.20
C GLN A 41 85.13 -45.47 57.69
N LYS A 42 85.24 -46.70 57.16
CA LYS A 42 84.99 -46.96 55.73
C LYS A 42 83.51 -46.77 55.37
N LEU A 43 82.59 -47.25 56.20
CA LEU A 43 81.15 -47.03 55.99
C LEU A 43 80.81 -45.54 55.96
N LYS A 44 81.38 -44.75 56.89
CA LYS A 44 81.23 -43.30 56.89
C LYS A 44 81.79 -42.67 55.61
N PHE A 45 83.01 -43.04 55.21
CA PHE A 45 83.62 -42.53 53.98
C PHE A 45 82.76 -42.80 52.73
N TYR A 46 82.23 -44.01 52.59
CA TYR A 46 81.37 -44.36 51.45
C TYR A 46 80.00 -43.68 51.54
N ALA A 47 79.42 -43.53 52.74
CA ALA A 47 78.17 -42.79 52.93
C ALA A 47 78.32 -41.31 52.54
N ASP A 48 79.42 -40.67 52.97
CA ASP A 48 79.74 -39.29 52.62
C ASP A 48 79.91 -39.14 51.09
N LYS A 49 80.59 -40.09 50.44
CA LYS A 49 80.75 -40.11 48.97
C LYS A 49 79.44 -40.33 48.21
N CYS A 50 78.54 -41.17 48.73
CA CYS A 50 77.20 -41.35 48.17
C CYS A 50 76.38 -40.06 48.26
N TYR A 51 76.49 -39.32 49.37
CA TYR A 51 75.80 -38.04 49.54
C TYR A 51 76.32 -36.96 48.58
N GLU A 52 77.64 -36.88 48.39
CA GLU A 52 78.26 -36.00 47.38
C GLU A 52 77.75 -36.31 45.95
N PHE A 53 77.65 -37.61 45.61
CA PHE A 53 77.16 -38.04 44.31
C PHE A 53 75.67 -37.72 44.11
N GLU A 54 74.85 -37.86 45.15
CA GLU A 54 73.43 -37.50 45.10
C GLU A 54 73.24 -35.99 44.84
N SER A 55 74.06 -35.14 45.49
CA SER A 55 74.06 -33.70 45.26
C SER A 55 74.46 -33.33 43.82
N LEU A 56 75.53 -33.96 43.31
CA LEU A 56 75.99 -33.76 41.93
C LEU A 56 74.93 -34.20 40.91
N HIS A 57 74.29 -35.35 41.13
CA HIS A 57 73.22 -35.86 40.27
C HIS A 57 71.99 -34.93 40.29
N LYS A 58 71.58 -34.43 41.46
CA LYS A 58 70.52 -33.41 41.58
C LYS A 58 70.87 -32.14 40.80
N HIS A 59 72.10 -31.66 40.90
CA HIS A 59 72.56 -30.47 40.18
C HIS A 59 72.61 -30.68 38.65
N ALA A 60 73.12 -31.82 38.19
CA ALA A 60 73.15 -32.17 36.76
C ALA A 60 71.74 -32.28 36.17
N LYS A 61 70.80 -32.89 36.91
CA LYS A 61 69.39 -32.99 36.52
C LYS A 61 68.74 -31.61 36.42
N ALA A 62 68.97 -30.73 37.40
CA ALA A 62 68.46 -29.36 37.36
C ALA A 62 68.98 -28.58 36.14
N ARG A 63 70.29 -28.70 35.83
CA ARG A 63 70.91 -28.05 34.68
C ARG A 63 70.39 -28.58 33.34
N PHE A 64 70.20 -29.90 33.22
CA PHE A 64 69.62 -30.51 32.03
C PHE A 64 68.17 -30.04 31.79
N VAL A 65 67.36 -29.98 32.84
CA VAL A 65 65.98 -29.46 32.75
C VAL A 65 65.98 -27.99 32.32
N SER A 66 66.86 -27.14 32.86
CA SER A 66 66.96 -25.73 32.45
C SER A 66 67.27 -25.59 30.96
N LEU A 67 68.29 -26.29 30.47
CA LEU A 67 68.70 -26.20 29.05
C LEU A 67 67.61 -26.70 28.09
N MET A 68 66.89 -27.76 28.47
CA MET A 68 65.75 -28.27 27.70
C MET A 68 64.59 -27.28 27.68
N MET A 69 64.30 -26.61 28.79
CA MET A 69 63.26 -25.59 28.86
C MET A 69 63.61 -24.37 28.00
N ASP A 70 64.85 -23.90 28.02
CA ASP A 70 65.29 -22.76 27.20
C ASP A 70 65.15 -23.05 25.69
N SER A 71 65.52 -24.26 25.26
CA SER A 71 65.37 -24.68 23.85
C SER A 71 63.90 -24.82 23.43
N ILE A 72 63.06 -25.38 24.29
CA ILE A 72 61.62 -25.53 24.02
C ILE A 72 60.96 -24.15 23.98
N VAL A 73 61.29 -23.26 24.92
CA VAL A 73 60.76 -21.88 24.96
C VAL A 73 61.18 -21.10 23.72
N HIS A 74 62.43 -21.19 23.28
CA HIS A 74 62.88 -20.51 22.05
C HIS A 74 62.13 -21.02 20.81
N ASN A 75 61.91 -22.34 20.69
CA ASN A 75 61.15 -22.90 19.58
C ASN A 75 59.67 -22.47 19.62
N LEU A 76 59.06 -22.45 20.80
CA LEU A 76 57.68 -21.99 20.97
C LEU A 76 57.52 -20.50 20.64
N LEU A 77 58.47 -19.65 21.06
CA LEU A 77 58.48 -18.22 20.71
C LEU A 77 58.61 -18.03 19.19
N GLY A 78 59.47 -18.80 18.52
CA GLY A 78 59.60 -18.74 17.06
C GLY A 78 58.32 -19.13 16.31
N LEU A 79 57.62 -20.17 16.79
CA LEU A 79 56.33 -20.57 16.23
C LEU A 79 55.24 -19.52 16.50
N TYR A 80 55.25 -18.91 17.68
CA TYR A 80 54.31 -17.84 18.01
C TYR A 80 54.53 -16.59 17.14
N ASP A 81 55.78 -16.19 16.90
CA ASP A 81 56.10 -15.08 15.99
C ASP A 81 55.68 -15.36 14.55
N LEU A 82 55.78 -16.62 14.10
CA LEU A 82 55.29 -17.01 12.77
C LEU A 82 53.76 -16.91 12.70
N LEU A 83 53.04 -17.45 13.69
CA LEU A 83 51.59 -17.34 13.80
C LEU A 83 51.12 -15.88 13.82
N LEU A 84 51.80 -15.01 14.59
CA LEU A 84 51.49 -13.59 14.62
C LEU A 84 51.71 -12.89 13.28
N LYS A 85 52.70 -13.32 12.48
CA LYS A 85 52.91 -12.79 11.12
C LYS A 85 51.81 -13.26 10.17
N GLU A 86 51.42 -14.53 10.24
CA GLU A 86 50.33 -15.08 9.44
C GLU A 86 49.00 -14.41 9.77
N GLU A 87 48.69 -14.22 11.06
CA GLU A 87 47.50 -13.51 11.51
C GLU A 87 47.47 -12.05 11.03
N LYS A 88 48.59 -11.32 11.13
CA LYS A 88 48.69 -9.96 10.61
C LYS A 88 48.47 -9.90 9.11
N ALA A 89 49.08 -10.81 8.34
CA ALA A 89 48.90 -10.88 6.89
C ALA A 89 47.43 -11.17 6.52
N ALA A 90 46.78 -12.09 7.25
CA ALA A 90 45.36 -12.40 7.04
C ALA A 90 44.45 -11.20 7.35
N VAL A 91 44.76 -10.42 8.40
CA VAL A 91 44.03 -9.18 8.72
C VAL A 91 44.21 -8.14 7.61
N GLU A 92 45.43 -7.92 7.13
CA GLU A 92 45.70 -6.98 6.02
C GLU A 92 44.98 -7.40 4.73
N GLU A 93 44.97 -8.70 4.42
CA GLU A 93 44.25 -9.23 3.26
C GLU A 93 42.74 -9.01 3.39
N ALA A 94 42.16 -9.32 4.55
CA ALA A 94 40.74 -9.11 4.82
C ALA A 94 40.35 -7.63 4.76
N GLU A 95 41.19 -6.71 5.26
CA GLU A 95 40.96 -5.26 5.13
C GLU A 95 41.01 -4.81 3.67
N CYS A 96 41.96 -5.33 2.88
CA CYS A 96 42.06 -5.04 1.46
C CYS A 96 40.85 -5.56 0.68
N GLU A 97 40.35 -6.76 1.01
CA GLU A 97 39.14 -7.32 0.42
C GLU A 97 37.90 -6.50 0.80
N PHE A 98 37.76 -6.14 2.07
CA PHE A 98 36.66 -5.28 2.55
C PHE A 98 36.63 -3.94 1.80
N LYS A 99 37.79 -3.29 1.61
CA LYS A 99 37.90 -2.05 0.83
C LYS A 99 37.51 -2.22 -0.64
N ARG A 100 37.91 -3.34 -1.27
CA ARG A 100 37.52 -3.66 -2.66
C ARG A 100 36.01 -3.87 -2.78
N ASN A 101 35.41 -4.61 -1.85
CA ASN A 101 33.98 -4.87 -1.83
C ASN A 101 33.19 -3.57 -1.61
N THR A 102 33.59 -2.75 -0.65
CA THR A 102 32.99 -1.43 -0.41
C THR A 102 33.04 -0.55 -1.66
N ALA A 103 34.18 -0.51 -2.37
CA ALA A 103 34.31 0.26 -3.61
C ALA A 103 33.43 -0.28 -4.75
N ALA A 104 33.25 -1.60 -4.85
CA ALA A 104 32.37 -2.24 -5.83
C ALA A 104 30.88 -1.97 -5.52
N GLU A 105 30.49 -2.02 -4.25
CA GLU A 105 29.14 -1.65 -3.79
C GLU A 105 28.84 -0.17 -4.10
N ASP A 106 29.75 0.74 -3.77
CA ASP A 106 29.62 2.17 -4.07
C ASP A 106 29.50 2.45 -5.57
N LYS A 107 30.25 1.71 -6.40
CA LYS A 107 30.13 1.79 -7.86
C LYS A 107 28.73 1.35 -8.31
N THR A 108 28.25 0.22 -7.82
CA THR A 108 26.92 -0.33 -8.16
C THR A 108 25.81 0.63 -7.73
N LEU A 109 25.89 1.21 -6.52
CA LEU A 109 24.93 2.18 -6.02
C LEU A 109 24.90 3.47 -6.85
N ARG A 110 26.06 3.94 -7.35
CA ARG A 110 26.12 5.08 -8.27
C ARG A 110 25.46 4.75 -9.61
N GLU A 111 25.71 3.57 -10.17
CA GLU A 111 25.08 3.12 -11.41
C GLU A 111 23.56 3.02 -11.26
N MET A 112 23.07 2.45 -10.16
CA MET A 112 21.63 2.40 -9.86
C MET A 112 21.01 3.80 -9.71
N ARG A 113 21.72 4.73 -9.05
CA ARG A 113 21.25 6.12 -8.90
C ARG A 113 21.16 6.82 -10.25
N ASN A 114 22.14 6.64 -11.12
CA ASN A 114 22.12 7.22 -12.46
C ASN A 114 20.97 6.64 -13.30
N ALA A 115 20.80 5.31 -13.31
CA ALA A 115 19.69 4.67 -14.00
C ALA A 115 18.31 5.15 -13.48
N PHE A 116 18.20 5.41 -12.18
CA PHE A 116 16.97 5.98 -11.60
C PHE A 116 16.71 7.41 -12.10
N MET A 117 17.75 8.25 -12.19
CA MET A 117 17.61 9.61 -12.74
C MET A 117 17.21 9.58 -14.22
N ASP A 118 17.80 8.70 -15.02
CA ASP A 118 17.44 8.53 -16.43
C ASP A 118 15.96 8.12 -16.58
N LEU A 119 15.50 7.14 -15.79
CA LEU A 119 14.09 6.75 -15.76
C LEU A 119 13.16 7.89 -15.33
N GLN A 120 13.58 8.73 -14.38
CA GLN A 120 12.80 9.88 -13.95
C GLN A 120 12.64 10.91 -15.08
N ASP A 121 13.69 11.13 -15.86
CA ASP A 121 13.66 12.03 -17.01
C ASP A 121 12.83 11.47 -18.17
N ASP A 122 12.89 10.16 -18.42
CA ASP A 122 12.01 9.48 -19.38
C ASP A 122 10.53 9.61 -19.00
N VAL A 123 10.18 9.46 -17.72
CA VAL A 123 8.80 9.65 -17.25
C VAL A 123 8.35 11.10 -17.45
N LYS A 124 9.20 12.09 -17.15
CA LYS A 124 8.88 13.51 -17.41
C LYS A 124 8.67 13.76 -18.91
N LYS A 125 9.51 13.17 -19.76
CA LYS A 125 9.40 13.26 -21.22
C LYS A 125 8.07 12.67 -21.70
N GLN A 126 7.71 11.47 -21.25
CA GLN A 126 6.41 10.86 -21.59
C GLN A 126 5.23 11.70 -21.11
N GLN A 127 5.30 12.28 -19.91
CA GLN A 127 4.26 13.19 -19.41
C GLN A 127 4.12 14.44 -20.28
N HIS A 128 5.23 14.99 -20.76
CA HIS A 128 5.24 16.13 -21.68
C HIS A 128 4.62 15.76 -23.03
N GLU A 129 5.06 14.66 -23.65
CA GLU A 129 4.51 14.14 -24.91
C GLU A 129 3.00 13.86 -24.81
N THR A 130 2.56 13.25 -23.69
CA THR A 130 1.14 12.98 -23.44
C THR A 130 0.35 14.27 -23.32
N ARG A 131 0.91 15.31 -22.68
CA ARG A 131 0.27 16.62 -22.55
C ARG A 131 0.14 17.32 -23.90
N GLU A 132 1.19 17.32 -24.71
CA GLU A 132 1.16 17.88 -26.07
C GLU A 132 0.14 17.16 -26.94
N TRP A 133 0.09 15.82 -26.85
CA TRP A 133 -0.90 15.02 -27.56
C TRP A 133 -2.33 15.36 -27.13
N MET A 134 -2.59 15.47 -25.82
CA MET A 134 -3.91 15.87 -25.31
C MET A 134 -4.31 17.27 -25.78
N GLN A 135 -3.37 18.23 -25.83
CA GLN A 135 -3.62 19.58 -26.34
C GLN A 135 -3.94 19.57 -27.84
N ALA A 136 -3.17 18.82 -28.64
CA ALA A 136 -3.42 18.67 -30.07
C ALA A 136 -4.80 18.03 -30.33
N MET A 137 -5.15 17.00 -29.57
CA MET A 137 -6.46 16.36 -29.64
C MET A 137 -7.58 17.33 -29.25
N HIS A 138 -7.41 18.13 -28.19
CA HIS A 138 -8.38 19.15 -27.78
C HIS A 138 -8.61 20.19 -28.88
N GLN A 139 -7.54 20.73 -29.46
CA GLN A 139 -7.62 21.68 -30.58
C GLN A 139 -8.32 21.08 -31.80
N HIS A 140 -8.05 19.80 -32.11
CA HIS A 140 -8.73 19.09 -33.19
C HIS A 140 -10.25 18.97 -32.93
N PHE A 141 -10.65 18.56 -31.72
CA PHE A 141 -12.07 18.48 -31.35
C PHE A 141 -12.76 19.83 -31.35
N GLU A 142 -12.13 20.87 -30.82
CA GLU A 142 -12.65 22.23 -30.83
C GLU A 142 -12.86 22.72 -32.27
N GLY A 143 -11.91 22.44 -33.16
CA GLY A 143 -12.03 22.74 -34.59
C GLY A 143 -13.19 21.99 -35.27
N LEU A 144 -13.40 20.72 -34.92
CA LEU A 144 -14.48 19.91 -35.46
C LEU A 144 -15.85 20.41 -34.99
N VAL A 145 -16.00 20.67 -33.68
CA VAL A 145 -17.24 21.23 -33.11
C VAL A 145 -17.56 22.59 -33.70
N THR A 146 -16.55 23.47 -33.82
CA THR A 146 -16.74 24.81 -34.40
C THR A 146 -17.18 24.72 -35.87
N ARG A 147 -16.63 23.77 -36.63
CA ARG A 147 -17.02 23.54 -38.03
C ARG A 147 -18.45 23.03 -38.15
N GLU A 148 -18.79 21.97 -37.43
CA GLU A 148 -20.15 21.40 -37.41
C GLU A 148 -21.19 22.43 -36.94
N MET A 149 -20.89 23.19 -35.90
CA MET A 149 -21.75 24.29 -35.46
C MET A 149 -21.91 25.35 -36.55
N LYS A 150 -20.83 25.77 -37.20
CA LYS A 150 -20.88 26.79 -38.26
C LYS A 150 -21.67 26.32 -39.47
N ASP A 151 -21.51 25.06 -39.86
CA ASP A 151 -22.23 24.47 -40.99
C ASP A 151 -23.71 24.23 -40.64
N GLY A 152 -24.01 23.81 -39.40
CA GLY A 152 -25.37 23.73 -38.87
C GLY A 152 -26.06 25.10 -38.84
N PHE A 153 -25.38 26.15 -38.36
CA PHE A 153 -25.91 27.52 -38.38
C PHE A 153 -26.10 28.07 -39.80
N ARG A 154 -25.20 27.72 -40.73
CA ARG A 154 -25.35 28.08 -42.15
C ARG A 154 -26.58 27.41 -42.75
N SER A 155 -26.74 26.11 -42.54
CA SER A 155 -27.89 25.33 -43.00
C SER A 155 -29.21 25.87 -42.43
N LEU A 156 -29.25 26.16 -41.13
CA LEU A 156 -30.42 26.75 -40.48
C LEU A 156 -30.75 28.14 -41.04
N ARG A 157 -29.74 28.98 -41.28
CA ARG A 157 -29.91 30.31 -41.90
C ARG A 157 -30.49 30.19 -43.31
N GLU A 158 -30.01 29.24 -44.10
CA GLU A 158 -30.53 28.99 -45.45
C GLU A 158 -31.96 28.46 -45.43
N GLU A 159 -32.32 27.61 -44.47
CA GLU A 159 -33.70 27.15 -44.26
C GLU A 159 -34.64 28.30 -43.86
N VAL A 160 -34.24 29.12 -42.89
CA VAL A 160 -35.01 30.32 -42.49
C VAL A 160 -35.20 31.26 -43.68
N LYS A 161 -34.17 31.46 -44.50
CA LYS A 161 -34.28 32.27 -45.72
C LYS A 161 -35.29 31.67 -46.71
N ARG A 162 -35.24 30.35 -46.95
CA ARG A 162 -36.22 29.66 -47.82
C ARG A 162 -37.65 29.78 -47.28
N GLN A 163 -37.85 29.65 -45.97
CA GLN A 163 -39.15 29.86 -45.35
C GLN A 163 -39.63 31.30 -45.50
N GLN A 164 -38.74 32.27 -45.29
CA GLN A 164 -39.05 33.69 -45.48
C GLN A 164 -39.47 33.98 -46.93
N GLU A 165 -38.71 33.51 -47.92
CA GLU A 165 -39.04 33.65 -49.34
C GLU A 165 -40.40 32.99 -49.68
N SER A 166 -40.66 31.80 -49.14
CA SER A 166 -41.95 31.12 -49.30
C SER A 166 -43.12 31.91 -48.69
N THR A 167 -42.96 32.43 -47.47
CA THR A 167 -44.00 33.24 -46.81
C THR A 167 -44.22 34.58 -47.52
N MET A 168 -43.17 35.23 -48.01
CA MET A 168 -43.28 36.43 -48.84
C MET A 168 -44.09 36.15 -50.11
N HIS A 169 -43.82 35.04 -50.77
CA HIS A 169 -44.58 34.63 -51.95
C HIS A 169 -46.06 34.32 -51.64
N GLN A 170 -46.34 33.72 -50.47
CA GLN A 170 -47.72 33.53 -49.99
C GLN A 170 -48.41 34.87 -49.73
N ILE A 171 -47.73 35.83 -49.11
CA ILE A 171 -48.24 37.19 -48.86
C ILE A 171 -48.53 37.90 -50.18
N GLU A 172 -47.63 37.83 -51.16
CA GLU A 172 -47.83 38.39 -52.51
C GLU A 172 -49.08 37.80 -53.19
N ASN A 173 -49.25 36.47 -53.12
CA ASN A 173 -50.40 35.78 -53.68
C ASN A 173 -51.72 36.20 -52.99
N ILE A 174 -51.75 36.24 -51.65
CA ILE A 174 -52.91 36.72 -50.89
C ILE A 174 -53.21 38.19 -51.23
N THR A 175 -52.18 39.03 -51.37
CA THR A 175 -52.33 40.44 -51.72
C THR A 175 -52.95 40.59 -53.12
N ALA A 176 -52.50 39.79 -54.09
CA ALA A 176 -53.08 39.75 -55.43
C ALA A 176 -54.55 39.27 -55.41
N GLN A 177 -54.87 38.25 -54.60
CA GLN A 177 -56.25 37.79 -54.40
C GLN A 177 -57.14 38.90 -53.80
N LEU A 178 -56.64 39.62 -52.78
CA LEU A 178 -57.37 40.74 -52.18
C LEU A 178 -57.58 41.90 -53.16
N GLN A 179 -56.58 42.21 -54.01
CA GLN A 179 -56.73 43.20 -55.07
C GLN A 179 -57.78 42.79 -56.10
N ASN A 180 -57.81 41.51 -56.49
CA ASN A 180 -58.81 40.98 -57.41
C ASN A 180 -60.22 41.01 -56.80
N LEU A 181 -60.39 40.54 -55.57
CA LEU A 181 -61.66 40.62 -54.84
C LEU A 181 -62.12 42.07 -54.65
N SER A 182 -61.20 42.99 -54.34
CA SER A 182 -61.48 44.43 -54.27
C SER A 182 -61.97 44.97 -55.61
N GLY A 183 -61.34 44.55 -56.71
CA GLY A 183 -61.80 44.85 -58.08
C GLY A 183 -63.22 44.33 -58.33
N GLN A 184 -63.49 43.07 -58.02
CA GLN A 184 -64.82 42.46 -58.15
C GLN A 184 -65.88 43.18 -57.32
N VAL A 185 -65.59 43.50 -56.05
CA VAL A 185 -66.51 44.26 -55.18
C VAL A 185 -66.74 45.67 -55.73
N SER A 186 -65.72 46.33 -56.30
CA SER A 186 -65.88 47.63 -56.94
C SER A 186 -66.74 47.55 -58.20
N GLU A 187 -66.56 46.53 -59.03
CA GLU A 187 -67.39 46.27 -60.21
C GLU A 187 -68.82 45.94 -59.83
N GLU A 188 -69.04 45.08 -58.82
CA GLU A 188 -70.36 44.80 -58.26
C GLU A 188 -71.01 46.05 -57.65
N ALA A 189 -70.24 46.91 -56.98
CA ALA A 189 -70.73 48.15 -56.40
C ALA A 189 -71.17 49.13 -57.49
N GLU A 190 -70.39 49.29 -58.57
CA GLU A 190 -70.78 50.12 -59.71
C GLU A 190 -71.95 49.51 -60.50
N SER A 191 -72.00 48.18 -60.64
CA SER A 191 -73.14 47.47 -61.24
C SER A 191 -74.41 47.64 -60.40
N ARG A 192 -74.34 47.45 -59.08
CA ARG A 192 -75.44 47.72 -58.14
C ARG A 192 -75.82 49.19 -58.12
N LYS A 193 -74.87 50.12 -58.25
CA LYS A 193 -75.17 51.55 -58.34
C LYS A 193 -75.87 51.87 -59.65
N HIS A 194 -75.51 51.22 -60.76
CA HIS A 194 -76.27 51.28 -62.02
C HIS A 194 -77.67 50.69 -61.88
N GLU A 195 -77.80 49.54 -61.22
CA GLU A 195 -79.08 48.89 -60.95
C GLU A 195 -79.95 49.73 -60.01
N LEU A 196 -79.39 50.29 -58.94
CA LEU A 196 -80.05 51.22 -58.03
C LEU A 196 -80.40 52.52 -58.72
N LYS A 197 -79.60 53.00 -59.68
CA LYS A 197 -79.94 54.17 -60.50
C LYS A 197 -81.07 53.86 -61.47
N SER A 198 -81.11 52.64 -62.02
CA SER A 198 -82.22 52.12 -62.83
C SER A 198 -83.50 51.97 -62.00
N GLN A 199 -83.42 51.32 -60.85
CA GLN A 199 -84.50 51.19 -59.87
C GLN A 199 -84.92 52.54 -59.33
N SER A 200 -83.99 53.45 -59.03
CA SER A 200 -84.29 54.82 -58.61
C SER A 200 -84.99 55.59 -59.71
N ASN A 201 -84.61 55.45 -60.98
CA ASN A 201 -85.35 56.02 -62.11
C ASN A 201 -86.75 55.39 -62.26
N SER A 202 -86.90 54.10 -61.98
CA SER A 202 -88.19 53.40 -61.95
C SER A 202 -89.07 53.85 -60.78
N ILE A 203 -88.50 53.97 -59.58
CA ILE A 203 -89.14 54.50 -58.38
C ILE A 203 -89.45 55.98 -58.56
N ARG A 204 -88.60 56.77 -59.24
CA ARG A 204 -88.86 58.18 -59.57
C ARG A 204 -90.02 58.30 -60.56
N SER A 205 -90.12 57.40 -61.55
CA SER A 205 -91.32 57.27 -62.38
C SER A 205 -92.57 56.82 -61.60
N TRP A 206 -92.39 56.05 -60.52
CA TRP A 206 -93.47 55.61 -59.63
C TRP A 206 -93.87 56.70 -58.63
N LEU A 207 -92.91 57.50 -58.17
CA LEU A 207 -93.09 58.67 -57.31
C LEU A 207 -93.67 59.83 -58.12
N ASP A 208 -93.30 60.05 -59.38
CA ASP A 208 -94.00 61.00 -60.28
C ASP A 208 -95.50 60.62 -60.44
N LYS A 209 -95.85 59.33 -60.28
CA LYS A 209 -97.24 58.87 -60.19
C LYS A 209 -97.86 59.02 -58.81
N MET A 210 -97.07 58.91 -57.74
CA MET A 210 -97.53 59.02 -56.34
C MET A 210 -97.61 60.47 -55.85
N GLU A 211 -96.81 61.37 -56.43
CA GLU A 211 -96.71 62.80 -56.15
C GLU A 211 -97.85 63.60 -56.81
N SER A 212 -98.61 62.96 -57.72
CA SER A 212 -99.97 63.37 -58.09
C SER A 212 -101.02 63.12 -56.98
N SER A 213 -100.72 62.34 -55.94
CA SER A 213 -101.73 61.87 -54.98
C SER A 213 -101.54 62.31 -53.53
N ILE A 214 -100.36 62.79 -53.09
CA ILE A 214 -100.12 62.95 -51.65
C ILE A 214 -99.37 64.25 -51.34
N SER A 215 -100.07 65.38 -51.55
CA SER A 215 -99.82 66.64 -50.84
C SER A 215 -100.59 66.63 -49.51
N SER A 216 -100.01 66.11 -48.42
CA SER A 216 -100.39 66.48 -47.05
C SER A 216 -99.50 65.86 -45.95
N THR A 217 -99.10 66.72 -45.00
CA THR A 217 -98.78 66.47 -43.57
C THR A 217 -97.34 66.10 -43.08
N MET A 218 -96.57 67.16 -42.73
CA MET A 218 -95.93 67.52 -41.42
C MET A 218 -95.00 66.56 -40.60
N SER A 219 -93.71 66.98 -40.47
CA SER A 219 -92.95 67.49 -39.28
C SER A 219 -92.35 66.65 -38.10
N THR A 220 -91.09 67.04 -37.76
CA THR A 220 -90.26 67.09 -36.50
C THR A 220 -89.33 65.97 -35.96
N ASN A 221 -88.04 66.37 -35.81
CA ASN A 221 -87.10 66.37 -34.66
C ASN A 221 -86.12 65.22 -34.27
N GLU A 222 -84.84 65.63 -34.22
CA GLU A 222 -83.78 65.50 -33.18
C GLU A 222 -82.76 64.33 -33.06
N ASP A 223 -81.56 64.74 -32.65
CA ASP A 223 -80.18 64.17 -32.61
C ASP A 223 -79.82 63.68 -31.16
N PRO A 224 -78.55 63.57 -30.70
CA PRO A 224 -77.45 62.61 -30.88
C PRO A 224 -77.13 61.74 -29.62
N HIS A 225 -76.17 60.78 -29.69
CA HIS A 225 -74.93 60.66 -28.85
C HIS A 225 -74.36 59.24 -28.55
N LYS A 226 -73.03 59.12 -28.79
CA LYS A 226 -71.89 58.61 -27.95
C LYS A 226 -71.70 57.14 -27.49
N ARG A 227 -70.45 56.68 -27.77
CA ARG A 227 -69.41 55.98 -26.94
C ARG A 227 -69.78 54.76 -26.07
N HIS A 228 -68.95 53.71 -26.16
CA HIS A 228 -68.21 53.18 -25.01
C HIS A 228 -66.89 52.49 -25.41
N GLN A 229 -65.79 52.94 -24.80
CA GLN A 229 -64.58 52.17 -24.52
C GLN A 229 -64.83 51.39 -23.22
N ASP A 230 -64.28 50.19 -23.10
CA ASP A 230 -64.15 49.51 -21.81
C ASP A 230 -62.70 49.09 -21.53
N LYS A 231 -62.34 49.27 -20.26
CA LYS A 231 -61.01 49.11 -19.65
C LYS A 231 -60.97 47.79 -18.88
N GLY A 232 -59.79 47.19 -18.77
CA GLY A 232 -59.52 46.13 -17.80
C GLY A 232 -58.05 46.15 -17.37
N GLN A 233 -57.72 47.02 -16.41
CA GLN A 233 -56.49 47.02 -15.60
C GLN A 233 -56.83 46.51 -14.18
N HIS A 234 -55.77 46.15 -13.42
CA HIS A 234 -55.70 45.85 -11.96
C HIS A 234 -55.89 44.36 -11.60
N HIS A 235 -55.22 43.73 -10.63
CA HIS A 235 -54.21 44.06 -9.60
C HIS A 235 -53.69 42.67 -9.07
N ALA A 236 -52.39 42.45 -8.83
CA ALA A 236 -51.63 42.56 -7.57
C ALA A 236 -51.74 41.39 -6.55
N GLN A 237 -50.68 41.29 -5.73
CA GLN A 237 -50.45 40.48 -4.51
C GLN A 237 -49.94 39.06 -4.78
N GLN A 238 -48.65 38.70 -4.55
CA GLN A 238 -47.80 38.88 -3.36
C GLN A 238 -48.50 38.48 -2.06
N GLY A 239 -48.10 37.32 -1.55
CA GLY A 239 -48.42 36.77 -0.25
C GLY A 239 -47.48 35.59 -0.01
N GLU A 240 -46.41 35.87 0.73
CA GLU A 240 -45.51 34.91 1.34
C GLU A 240 -46.26 34.05 2.38
N GLU A 241 -45.55 33.02 2.84
CA GLU A 241 -45.54 32.50 4.21
C GLU A 241 -46.06 31.05 4.41
N GLU A 242 -45.05 30.20 4.59
CA GLU A 242 -44.91 29.15 5.61
C GLU A 242 -45.72 27.84 5.54
N ASP A 243 -44.92 26.80 5.29
CA ASP A 243 -44.65 25.71 6.24
C ASP A 243 -45.87 25.05 6.89
N ARG A 244 -46.17 23.83 6.41
CA ARG A 244 -46.38 22.67 7.28
C ARG A 244 -46.55 21.37 6.50
N THR A 245 -45.69 20.42 6.85
CA THR A 245 -45.97 18.99 6.92
C THR A 245 -46.50 18.34 5.64
N SER A 246 -45.55 17.94 4.78
CA SER A 246 -45.78 16.99 3.71
C SER A 246 -46.08 15.59 4.27
N HIS A 247 -47.35 15.32 4.55
CA HIS A 247 -47.92 13.99 4.46
C HIS A 247 -47.97 13.59 2.98
N SER A 248 -46.89 12.98 2.48
CA SER A 248 -46.89 12.33 1.18
C SER A 248 -47.54 10.95 1.30
N GLY A 249 -48.78 10.89 0.83
CA GLY A 249 -49.60 9.69 0.79
C GLY A 249 -48.90 8.53 0.10
N CYS A 250 -48.94 7.38 0.77
CA CYS A 250 -48.67 6.07 0.23
C CYS A 250 -49.69 5.75 -0.89
N THR A 251 -49.43 6.25 -2.10
CA THR A 251 -50.07 5.74 -3.31
C THR A 251 -49.38 4.44 -3.66
N ARG A 252 -50.08 3.33 -3.41
CA ARG A 252 -49.82 2.00 -3.98
C ARG A 252 -49.88 2.11 -5.51
N THR A 253 -48.82 2.62 -6.13
CA THR A 253 -48.60 2.41 -7.56
C THR A 253 -48.10 0.98 -7.70
N GLY A 254 -48.88 0.17 -8.42
CA GLY A 254 -48.49 -1.18 -8.80
C GLY A 254 -47.20 -1.11 -9.59
N SER A 255 -46.08 -1.27 -8.89
CA SER A 255 -44.75 -1.34 -9.48
C SER A 255 -44.74 -2.60 -10.34
N LYS A 256 -44.96 -2.39 -11.64
CA LYS A 256 -44.73 -3.38 -12.69
C LYS A 256 -43.34 -3.93 -12.43
N ARG A 257 -43.27 -5.16 -11.90
CA ARG A 257 -42.03 -5.90 -11.69
C ARG A 257 -41.34 -5.92 -13.05
N ARG A 258 -40.38 -5.02 -13.25
CA ARG A 258 -39.50 -5.06 -14.41
C ARG A 258 -38.84 -6.43 -14.30
N HIS A 259 -39.01 -7.24 -15.33
CA HIS A 259 -38.24 -8.45 -15.49
C HIS A 259 -36.78 -8.00 -15.48
N GLU A 260 -36.09 -8.19 -14.36
CA GLU A 260 -34.66 -7.97 -14.27
C GLU A 260 -34.04 -8.89 -15.31
N SER A 261 -33.50 -8.31 -16.39
CA SER A 261 -32.65 -9.06 -17.29
C SER A 261 -31.60 -9.77 -16.44
N PRO A 262 -31.37 -11.07 -16.65
CA PRO A 262 -30.40 -11.82 -15.86
C PRO A 262 -29.06 -11.09 -15.93
N VAL A 263 -28.67 -10.50 -14.80
CA VAL A 263 -27.37 -9.82 -14.65
C VAL A 263 -26.31 -10.82 -15.07
N SER A 264 -25.50 -10.44 -16.06
CA SER A 264 -24.46 -11.30 -16.60
C SER A 264 -23.56 -11.80 -15.47
N GLU A 265 -23.16 -13.07 -15.52
CA GLU A 265 -22.21 -13.64 -14.56
C GLU A 265 -20.92 -12.81 -14.50
N PHE A 266 -20.55 -12.20 -15.63
CA PHE A 266 -19.45 -11.26 -15.74
C PHE A 266 -19.62 -10.02 -14.84
N ASP A 267 -20.80 -9.39 -14.86
CA ASP A 267 -21.08 -8.20 -14.04
C ASP A 267 -21.05 -8.54 -12.55
N ARG A 268 -21.51 -9.74 -12.17
CA ARG A 268 -21.41 -10.23 -10.79
C ARG A 268 -19.96 -10.44 -10.37
N GLN A 269 -19.13 -11.03 -11.22
CA GLN A 269 -17.71 -11.23 -10.93
C GLN A 269 -16.99 -9.88 -10.79
N GLN A 270 -17.26 -8.92 -11.68
CA GLN A 270 -16.69 -7.58 -11.60
C GLN A 270 -17.12 -6.84 -10.32
N ALA A 271 -18.40 -6.91 -9.95
CA ALA A 271 -18.91 -6.33 -8.71
C ALA A 271 -18.28 -7.00 -7.46
N ASN A 272 -18.02 -8.30 -7.49
CA ASN A 272 -17.33 -9.01 -6.41
C ASN A 272 -15.88 -8.54 -6.25
N LEU A 273 -15.15 -8.45 -7.35
CA LEU A 273 -13.76 -7.95 -7.34
C LEU A 273 -13.69 -6.50 -6.86
N GLN A 274 -14.62 -5.64 -7.29
CA GLN A 274 -14.68 -4.26 -6.83
C GLN A 274 -14.95 -4.19 -5.32
N ARG A 275 -15.92 -4.95 -4.80
CA ARG A 275 -16.18 -5.00 -3.34
C ARG A 275 -14.96 -5.49 -2.56
N LEU A 276 -14.23 -6.45 -3.09
CA LEU A 276 -13.01 -6.98 -2.48
C LEU A 276 -11.88 -5.96 -2.45
N LEU A 277 -11.75 -5.20 -3.54
CA LEU A 277 -10.80 -4.10 -3.66
C LEU A 277 -11.13 -3.01 -2.64
N ASP A 278 -12.37 -2.51 -2.63
CA ASP A 278 -12.81 -1.48 -1.70
C ASP A 278 -12.65 -1.91 -0.23
N GLN A 279 -12.92 -3.18 0.08
CA GLN A 279 -12.69 -3.75 1.41
C GLN A 279 -11.20 -3.75 1.77
N SER A 280 -10.34 -4.22 0.85
CA SER A 280 -8.90 -4.29 1.10
C SER A 280 -8.28 -2.90 1.27
N GLU A 281 -8.75 -1.92 0.51
CA GLU A 281 -8.32 -0.51 0.63
C GLU A 281 -8.72 0.09 1.98
N ARG A 282 -9.93 -0.17 2.48
CA ARG A 282 -10.34 0.21 3.85
C ARG A 282 -9.46 -0.44 4.91
N GLU A 283 -9.20 -1.75 4.79
CA GLU A 283 -8.34 -2.47 5.74
C GLU A 283 -6.89 -1.94 5.74
N VAL A 284 -6.35 -1.55 4.58
CA VAL A 284 -5.04 -0.87 4.51
C VAL A 284 -5.08 0.47 5.25
N SER A 285 -6.12 1.27 5.04
CA SER A 285 -6.28 2.56 5.73
C SER A 285 -6.33 2.38 7.26
N ASP A 286 -7.08 1.40 7.75
CA ASP A 286 -7.16 1.08 9.19
C ASP A 286 -5.79 0.65 9.75
N VAL A 287 -5.05 -0.19 9.00
CA VAL A 287 -3.71 -0.63 9.37
C VAL A 287 -2.71 0.53 9.35
N GLU A 288 -2.78 1.42 8.36
CA GLU A 288 -1.93 2.60 8.28
C GLU A 288 -2.19 3.58 9.41
N HIS A 289 -3.45 3.81 9.76
CA HIS A 289 -3.84 4.60 10.93
C HIS A 289 -3.26 3.99 12.23
N PHE A 290 -3.36 2.67 12.41
CA PHE A 290 -2.74 1.97 13.54
C PHE A 290 -1.22 2.15 13.57
N LEU A 291 -0.54 1.96 12.44
CA LEU A 291 0.92 2.03 12.34
C LEU A 291 1.43 3.45 12.58
N SER A 292 0.70 4.46 12.14
CA SER A 292 0.98 5.89 12.38
C SER A 292 0.94 6.19 13.88
N ASN A 293 -0.10 5.72 14.58
CA ASN A 293 -0.29 5.98 16.00
C ASN A 293 0.68 5.17 16.90
N CYS A 294 1.18 4.02 16.43
CA CYS A 294 2.06 3.16 17.23
C CYS A 294 3.52 3.62 17.31
N GLY A 295 3.93 4.72 16.65
CA GLY A 295 5.28 5.30 16.80
C GLY A 295 6.43 4.44 16.30
N GLY A 296 6.17 3.47 15.43
CA GLY A 296 7.19 2.68 14.73
C GLY A 296 8.02 1.74 15.62
N ILE A 297 7.43 1.15 16.65
CA ILE A 297 8.21 0.48 17.71
C ILE A 297 8.47 -1.00 17.38
N GLU A 298 9.48 -1.25 16.57
CA GLU A 298 9.99 -2.60 16.35
C GLU A 298 10.93 -3.04 17.48
N ARG A 299 10.82 -4.31 17.88
CA ARG A 299 11.71 -4.93 18.86
C ARG A 299 13.03 -5.28 18.16
N ARG A 300 14.13 -4.66 18.61
CA ARG A 300 15.47 -4.95 18.10
C ARG A 300 16.09 -6.12 18.87
N PHE A 301 16.28 -7.23 18.19
CA PHE A 301 16.89 -8.44 18.73
C PHE A 301 18.40 -8.47 18.48
N GLY A 302 19.15 -9.08 19.40
CA GLY A 302 20.60 -9.26 19.27
C GLY A 302 21.37 -8.79 20.50
N ASP A 303 22.68 -9.00 20.44
CA ASP A 303 23.60 -8.56 21.49
C ASP A 303 23.67 -7.04 21.55
N ARG A 304 23.93 -6.53 22.75
CA ARG A 304 24.05 -5.10 23.06
C ARG A 304 25.19 -4.88 24.02
N GLU A 305 25.84 -3.74 23.88
CA GLU A 305 26.72 -3.22 24.92
C GLU A 305 25.87 -2.83 26.12
N MET A 306 25.92 -3.66 27.16
CA MET A 306 25.25 -3.42 28.44
C MET A 306 26.12 -2.49 29.29
N LYS A 307 25.50 -1.69 30.15
CA LYS A 307 26.26 -0.92 31.15
C LYS A 307 26.91 -1.85 32.17
N ASP A 308 27.98 -1.41 32.83
CA ASP A 308 28.70 -2.24 33.82
C ASP A 308 27.78 -2.82 34.91
N ASN A 309 26.83 -2.02 35.40
CA ASN A 309 25.84 -2.43 36.41
C ASN A 309 24.75 -3.36 35.86
N GLU A 310 24.66 -3.53 34.55
CA GLU A 310 23.68 -4.38 33.86
C GLU A 310 24.30 -5.69 33.35
N SER A 311 25.63 -5.86 33.47
CA SER A 311 26.37 -7.07 33.09
C SER A 311 25.88 -8.34 33.82
N LEU A 312 25.32 -8.20 35.02
CA LEU A 312 24.76 -9.29 35.82
C LEU A 312 23.29 -9.57 35.51
N LEU A 313 22.64 -8.81 34.61
CA LEU A 313 21.26 -9.08 34.23
C LEU A 313 21.17 -10.40 33.46
N MET A 314 20.37 -11.32 33.99
CA MET A 314 20.09 -12.61 33.37
C MET A 314 18.91 -12.50 32.40
N CYS A 315 19.20 -12.73 31.12
CA CYS A 315 18.18 -12.88 30.09
C CYS A 315 17.32 -14.13 30.34
N VAL A 316 16.10 -14.15 29.79
CA VAL A 316 15.23 -15.35 29.78
C VAL A 316 15.91 -16.56 29.13
N CYS A 317 16.85 -16.37 28.19
CA CYS A 317 17.64 -17.48 27.63
C CYS A 317 18.84 -17.91 28.49
N LYS A 318 18.93 -17.43 29.74
CA LYS A 318 20.00 -17.69 30.73
C LYS A 318 21.38 -17.12 30.39
N VAL A 319 21.48 -16.27 29.36
CA VAL A 319 22.71 -15.53 29.06
C VAL A 319 22.77 -14.27 29.92
N PHE A 320 23.93 -14.00 30.51
CA PHE A 320 24.19 -12.83 31.34
C PHE A 320 24.84 -11.72 30.51
N GLY A 321 24.40 -10.48 30.70
CA GLY A 321 25.13 -9.28 30.26
C GLY A 321 25.36 -9.11 28.75
N LYS A 322 24.78 -9.96 27.90
CA LYS A 322 24.88 -9.82 26.44
C LYS A 322 23.71 -9.11 25.80
N HIS A 323 22.50 -9.28 26.33
CA HIS A 323 21.29 -8.64 25.84
C HIS A 323 20.19 -8.67 26.90
N TYR A 324 19.29 -7.70 26.85
CA TYR A 324 18.09 -7.69 27.68
C TYR A 324 17.12 -8.80 27.27
N SER A 325 16.28 -9.23 28.20
CA SER A 325 15.22 -10.24 27.95
C SER A 325 14.24 -9.83 26.85
N ASP A 326 14.06 -8.53 26.65
CA ASP A 326 13.20 -7.93 25.64
C ASP A 326 13.88 -7.90 24.24
N ALA A 327 15.20 -8.09 24.17
CA ALA A 327 16.00 -8.10 22.94
C ALA A 327 16.59 -9.49 22.63
N CYS A 328 16.11 -10.54 23.28
CA CYS A 328 16.68 -11.89 23.15
C CYS A 328 16.57 -12.45 21.71
N PRO A 329 17.69 -12.82 21.05
CA PRO A 329 17.65 -13.36 19.69
C PRO A 329 17.09 -14.80 19.63
N ARG A 330 17.18 -15.54 20.75
CA ARG A 330 16.71 -16.93 20.88
C ARG A 330 15.21 -17.00 21.19
N ILE A 331 14.76 -16.25 22.19
CA ILE A 331 13.37 -16.22 22.65
C ILE A 331 12.72 -14.94 22.16
N ARG A 332 12.12 -15.00 20.97
CA ARG A 332 11.57 -13.81 20.30
C ARG A 332 10.14 -13.54 20.73
N SER A 333 9.33 -14.58 20.87
CA SER A 333 7.89 -14.42 21.15
C SER A 333 7.62 -14.11 22.62
N VAL A 334 6.63 -13.26 22.87
CA VAL A 334 6.12 -12.92 24.21
C VAL A 334 5.46 -14.12 24.85
N ALA A 335 4.75 -14.96 24.08
CA ALA A 335 4.10 -16.16 24.59
C ALA A 335 5.11 -17.15 25.17
N GLU A 336 6.16 -17.48 24.41
CA GLU A 336 7.27 -18.34 24.87
C GLU A 336 7.99 -17.72 26.07
N ARG A 337 8.22 -16.41 26.05
CA ARG A 337 8.84 -15.70 27.17
C ARG A 337 8.01 -15.78 28.44
N LEU A 338 6.69 -15.62 28.33
CA LEU A 338 5.76 -15.75 29.47
C LEU A 338 5.77 -17.17 30.04
N GLU A 339 5.85 -18.18 29.18
CA GLU A 339 5.90 -19.57 29.62
C GLU A 339 7.17 -19.85 30.42
N ILE A 340 8.34 -19.48 29.87
CA ILE A 340 9.62 -19.63 30.58
C ILE A 340 9.60 -18.88 31.93
N LEU A 341 9.04 -17.67 31.97
CA LEU A 341 8.95 -16.91 33.22
C LEU A 341 8.07 -17.61 34.27
N ARG A 342 6.97 -18.26 33.86
CA ARG A 342 6.10 -19.04 34.77
C ARG A 342 6.79 -20.29 35.27
N GLU A 343 7.40 -21.06 34.36
CA GLU A 343 8.12 -22.29 34.68
C GLU A 343 9.26 -22.04 35.66
N GLU A 344 9.96 -20.91 35.51
CA GLU A 344 11.05 -20.49 36.38
C GLU A 344 10.59 -19.83 37.70
N GLY A 345 9.29 -19.62 37.88
CA GLY A 345 8.76 -18.90 39.05
C GLY A 345 9.20 -17.44 39.13
N ARG A 346 9.47 -16.79 38.00
CA ARG A 346 9.87 -15.37 37.93
C ARG A 346 8.63 -14.47 37.95
N CYS A 347 8.74 -13.33 38.63
CA CYS A 347 7.65 -12.37 38.70
C CYS A 347 7.37 -11.76 37.31
N LEU A 348 6.12 -11.78 36.84
CA LEU A 348 5.76 -11.21 35.54
C LEU A 348 5.83 -9.67 35.51
N ASN A 349 5.81 -9.01 36.66
CA ASN A 349 5.87 -7.55 36.74
C ASN A 349 7.29 -7.02 36.53
N CYS A 350 8.28 -7.59 37.22
CA CYS A 350 9.67 -7.10 37.19
C CYS A 350 10.69 -8.09 36.62
N ILE A 351 10.24 -9.28 36.19
CA ILE A 351 11.04 -10.40 35.67
C ILE A 351 12.12 -10.94 36.61
N GLU A 352 12.13 -10.59 37.89
CA GLU A 352 13.09 -11.13 38.87
C GLU A 352 12.54 -12.37 39.58
N LEU A 353 13.43 -13.14 40.22
CA LEU A 353 13.06 -14.34 40.97
C LEU A 353 12.65 -13.94 42.40
N HIS A 354 11.35 -13.85 42.65
CA HIS A 354 10.76 -13.67 43.98
C HIS A 354 9.26 -14.00 43.92
N ASP A 355 8.60 -14.11 45.08
CA ASP A 355 7.15 -14.32 45.14
C ASP A 355 6.41 -13.14 44.49
N ALA A 356 5.58 -13.43 43.49
CA ALA A 356 4.83 -12.42 42.73
C ALA A 356 3.94 -11.55 43.63
N LEU A 357 3.39 -12.10 44.71
CA LEU A 357 2.55 -11.37 45.67
C LEU A 357 3.34 -10.33 46.46
N SER A 358 4.65 -10.51 46.58
CA SER A 358 5.56 -9.60 47.28
C SER A 358 6.16 -8.50 46.38
N CYS A 359 5.85 -8.51 45.08
CA CYS A 359 6.42 -7.55 44.13
C CYS A 359 5.94 -6.12 44.42
N ARG A 360 6.87 -5.22 44.76
CA ARG A 360 6.58 -3.77 44.89
C ARG A 360 6.95 -2.97 43.64
N LYS A 361 7.65 -3.59 42.68
CA LYS A 361 8.09 -2.93 41.45
C LYS A 361 6.90 -2.80 40.50
N ARG A 362 6.58 -1.57 40.10
CA ARG A 362 5.57 -1.24 39.08
C ARG A 362 6.25 -0.58 37.88
N PRO A 363 6.95 -1.35 37.03
CA PRO A 363 7.65 -0.75 35.90
C PRO A 363 6.65 -0.21 34.89
N ILE A 364 6.94 0.98 34.37
CA ILE A 364 6.20 1.56 33.25
C ILE A 364 6.75 0.92 31.97
N CYS A 365 5.90 0.22 31.22
CA CYS A 365 6.32 -0.40 29.98
C CYS A 365 6.72 0.66 28.94
N PHE A 366 7.99 0.64 28.53
CA PHE A 366 8.55 1.51 27.49
C PHE A 366 7.70 1.54 26.20
N TYR A 367 7.28 0.36 25.72
CA TYR A 367 6.47 0.24 24.51
C TYR A 367 5.08 0.85 24.63
N CYS A 368 4.40 0.66 25.76
CA CYS A 368 3.08 1.24 26.00
C CYS A 368 3.15 2.75 26.12
N LYS A 369 4.12 3.27 26.88
CA LYS A 369 4.36 4.71 27.03
C LYS A 369 4.63 5.40 25.70
N ARG A 370 5.42 4.77 24.82
CA ARG A 370 5.77 5.36 23.53
C ARG A 370 4.62 5.30 22.51
N ALA A 371 3.79 4.26 22.57
CA ALA A 371 2.65 4.10 21.67
C ALA A 371 1.46 5.02 22.03
N ASP A 372 1.41 5.57 23.23
CA ASP A 372 0.46 6.63 23.59
C ASP A 372 1.10 7.57 24.63
N PRO A 373 1.84 8.60 24.18
CA PRO A 373 2.49 9.56 25.06
C PRO A 373 1.49 10.46 25.80
N SER A 374 0.26 10.59 25.28
CA SER A 374 -0.82 11.40 25.84
C SER A 374 -1.57 10.70 26.96
N ALA A 375 -1.57 9.36 26.99
CA ALA A 375 -2.25 8.62 28.04
C ALA A 375 -1.67 8.96 29.42
N PRO A 376 -2.53 9.17 30.44
CA PRO A 376 -2.06 9.40 31.79
C PRO A 376 -1.29 8.16 32.30
N PRO A 377 -0.30 8.34 33.22
CA PRO A 377 0.50 7.24 33.73
C PRO A 377 -0.30 6.07 34.32
N SER A 378 -1.49 6.34 34.86
CA SER A 378 -2.42 5.33 35.39
C SER A 378 -2.98 4.38 34.34
N GLU A 379 -2.97 4.77 33.06
CA GLU A 379 -3.41 3.94 31.93
C GLU A 379 -2.26 3.17 31.28
N HIS A 380 -1.00 3.50 31.61
CA HIS A 380 0.12 2.68 31.20
C HIS A 380 0.07 1.35 31.94
N ARG A 381 -0.14 0.27 31.20
CA ARG A 381 -0.16 -1.08 31.76
C ARG A 381 1.13 -1.36 32.54
N GLU A 382 0.98 -1.74 33.80
CA GLU A 382 2.06 -2.11 34.71
C GLU A 382 2.62 -3.49 34.34
N HIS A 383 3.55 -3.53 33.37
CA HIS A 383 4.26 -4.75 33.00
C HIS A 383 5.67 -4.44 32.50
N HIS A 384 6.56 -5.42 32.59
CA HIS A 384 7.91 -5.30 32.08
C HIS A 384 7.91 -5.22 30.54
N ALA A 385 8.81 -4.43 29.96
CA ALA A 385 8.91 -4.24 28.50
C ALA A 385 9.16 -5.55 27.74
N SER A 386 9.79 -6.54 28.38
CA SER A 386 10.03 -7.86 27.79
C SER A 386 8.76 -8.66 27.55
N ILE A 387 7.66 -8.44 28.28
CA ILE A 387 6.40 -9.16 28.07
C ILE A 387 5.34 -8.33 27.34
N CYS A 388 5.71 -7.17 26.80
CA CYS A 388 4.81 -6.34 26.02
C CYS A 388 4.55 -6.93 24.63
N THR A 389 3.27 -7.08 24.28
CA THR A 389 2.79 -7.59 22.98
C THR A 389 2.76 -6.53 21.87
N LYS A 390 2.80 -5.23 22.20
CA LYS A 390 2.70 -4.14 21.22
C LYS A 390 3.72 -4.26 20.07
N PRO A 391 5.01 -4.57 20.30
CA PRO A 391 5.96 -4.73 19.20
C PRO A 391 5.61 -5.87 18.24
N GLU A 392 5.09 -7.00 18.75
CA GLU A 392 4.67 -8.09 17.88
C GLU A 392 3.41 -7.76 17.09
N GLU A 393 2.47 -7.04 17.72
CA GLU A 393 1.29 -6.54 17.05
C GLU A 393 1.66 -5.57 15.92
N TYR A 394 2.62 -4.68 16.18
CA TYR A 394 3.20 -3.81 15.16
C TYR A 394 3.78 -4.63 13.99
N THR A 395 4.65 -5.62 14.26
CA THR A 395 5.19 -6.49 13.20
C THR A 395 4.09 -7.22 12.42
N ARG A 396 3.07 -7.76 13.11
CA ARG A 396 1.91 -8.41 12.46
C ARG A 396 1.16 -7.43 11.55
N LYS A 397 0.96 -6.18 11.98
CA LYS A 397 0.27 -5.15 11.21
C LYS A 397 1.10 -4.67 10.01
N VAL A 398 2.42 -4.56 10.14
CA VAL A 398 3.32 -4.30 9.01
C VAL A 398 3.22 -5.42 7.96
N GLN A 399 3.21 -6.68 8.40
CA GLN A 399 3.06 -7.82 7.49
C GLN A 399 1.67 -7.84 6.84
N LEU A 400 0.61 -7.62 7.62
CA LEU A 400 -0.76 -7.51 7.11
C LEU A 400 -0.89 -6.41 6.05
N ARG A 401 -0.29 -5.24 6.25
CA ARG A 401 -0.24 -4.16 5.24
C ARG A 401 0.35 -4.64 3.93
N LYS A 402 1.51 -5.33 3.98
CA LYS A 402 2.15 -5.88 2.78
C LYS A 402 1.25 -6.88 2.06
N ASP A 403 0.58 -7.77 2.80
CA ASP A 403 -0.28 -8.80 2.23
C ASP A 403 -1.57 -8.20 1.62
N LEU A 404 -2.14 -7.17 2.26
CA LEU A 404 -3.28 -6.43 1.72
C LEU A 404 -2.92 -5.65 0.45
N LEU A 405 -1.76 -4.99 0.40
CA LEU A 405 -1.29 -4.31 -0.82
C LEU A 405 -1.14 -5.29 -1.98
N ARG A 406 -0.52 -6.46 -1.76
CA ARG A 406 -0.46 -7.52 -2.80
C ARG A 406 -1.85 -7.99 -3.24
N ARG A 407 -2.83 -8.03 -2.32
CA ARG A 407 -4.21 -8.40 -2.65
C ARG A 407 -4.89 -7.34 -3.50
N ILE A 408 -4.70 -6.06 -3.19
CA ILE A 408 -5.18 -4.92 -3.98
C ILE A 408 -4.62 -5.00 -5.40
N ASP A 409 -3.31 -5.21 -5.55
CA ASP A 409 -2.66 -5.31 -6.85
C ASP A 409 -3.25 -6.45 -7.70
N ARG A 410 -3.44 -7.64 -7.10
CA ARG A 410 -4.12 -8.76 -7.78
C ARG A 410 -5.55 -8.43 -8.21
N CYS A 411 -6.33 -7.78 -7.34
CA CYS A 411 -7.71 -7.38 -7.68
C CYS A 411 -7.73 -6.37 -8.84
N LYS A 412 -6.81 -5.41 -8.85
CA LYS A 412 -6.66 -4.42 -9.94
C LYS A 412 -6.28 -5.09 -11.25
N GLU A 413 -5.33 -6.02 -11.21
CA GLU A 413 -4.92 -6.79 -12.39
C GLU A 413 -6.07 -7.65 -12.94
N GLU A 414 -6.80 -8.37 -12.08
CA GLU A 414 -7.95 -9.17 -12.49
C GLU A 414 -9.08 -8.32 -13.07
N LEU A 415 -9.37 -7.15 -12.49
CA LEU A 415 -10.32 -6.19 -13.05
C LEU A 415 -9.87 -5.73 -14.43
N MET A 416 -8.62 -5.31 -14.60
CA MET A 416 -8.07 -4.88 -15.89
C MET A 416 -8.14 -5.99 -16.95
N ASN A 417 -7.81 -7.23 -16.57
CA ASN A 417 -7.92 -8.39 -17.45
C ASN A 417 -9.38 -8.71 -17.81
N SER A 418 -10.31 -8.54 -16.86
CA SER A 418 -11.74 -8.67 -17.08
C SER A 418 -12.24 -7.66 -18.12
N TRP A 419 -11.84 -6.39 -17.99
CA TRP A 419 -12.14 -5.33 -18.95
C TRP A 419 -11.61 -5.64 -20.35
N ARG A 420 -10.36 -6.09 -20.47
CA ARG A 420 -9.76 -6.50 -21.76
C ARG A 420 -10.54 -7.63 -22.42
N ARG A 421 -10.96 -8.64 -21.65
CA ARG A 421 -11.78 -9.76 -22.15
C ARG A 421 -13.16 -9.29 -22.63
N SER A 422 -13.82 -8.43 -21.87
CA SER A 422 -15.13 -7.86 -22.25
C SER A 422 -15.05 -7.01 -23.51
N ALA A 423 -14.02 -6.15 -23.62
CA ALA A 423 -13.78 -5.36 -24.83
C ALA A 423 -13.51 -6.25 -26.05
N SER A 424 -12.72 -7.32 -25.88
CA SER A 424 -12.44 -8.28 -26.96
C SER A 424 -13.69 -9.03 -27.40
N ALA A 425 -14.54 -9.44 -26.44
CA ALA A 425 -15.80 -10.13 -26.73
C ALA A 425 -16.77 -9.22 -27.50
N ARG A 426 -16.94 -7.96 -27.07
CA ARG A 426 -17.77 -6.96 -27.79
C ARG A 426 -17.28 -6.73 -29.21
N ALA A 427 -15.97 -6.60 -29.39
CA ALA A 427 -15.38 -6.44 -30.73
C ALA A 427 -15.58 -7.67 -31.63
N GLN A 428 -15.67 -8.88 -31.06
CA GLN A 428 -16.02 -10.10 -31.81
C GLN A 428 -17.51 -10.19 -32.12
N GLU A 429 -18.38 -9.77 -31.20
CA GLU A 429 -19.84 -9.70 -31.40
C GLU A 429 -20.19 -8.74 -32.54
N GLU A 430 -19.57 -7.55 -32.56
CA GLU A 430 -19.75 -6.52 -33.59
C GLU A 430 -19.30 -6.99 -34.98
N LYS A 431 -18.25 -7.82 -35.05
CA LYS A 431 -17.84 -8.49 -36.30
C LYS A 431 -18.77 -9.63 -36.71
N ARG A 432 -19.49 -10.24 -35.76
CA ARG A 432 -20.38 -11.38 -36.01
C ARG A 432 -21.78 -10.97 -36.39
N THR A 433 -22.25 -9.79 -35.97
CA THR A 433 -23.48 -9.20 -36.49
C THR A 433 -23.28 -8.98 -37.98
N PRO A 434 -23.81 -9.87 -38.85
CA PRO A 434 -23.72 -9.67 -40.28
C PRO A 434 -24.45 -8.37 -40.57
N ASP A 435 -23.95 -7.62 -41.54
CA ASP A 435 -24.50 -6.34 -42.00
C ASP A 435 -25.93 -6.54 -42.53
N TYR A 436 -26.88 -6.76 -41.63
CA TYR A 436 -28.29 -7.03 -41.93
C TYR A 436 -28.99 -5.75 -42.40
N GLN A 437 -28.30 -4.60 -42.32
CA GLN A 437 -28.74 -3.34 -42.91
C GLN A 437 -28.53 -3.30 -44.43
N SER A 438 -27.77 -4.25 -45.01
CA SER A 438 -27.61 -4.39 -46.46
C SER A 438 -28.58 -5.41 -47.07
N ARG A 439 -29.82 -5.52 -46.56
CA ARG A 439 -30.89 -6.19 -47.30
C ARG A 439 -31.44 -5.18 -48.30
N PRO A 440 -31.20 -5.32 -49.62
CA PRO A 440 -31.78 -4.42 -50.60
C PRO A 440 -33.30 -4.45 -50.42
N THR A 441 -33.88 -3.29 -50.18
CA THR A 441 -35.33 -3.08 -50.25
C THR A 441 -35.76 -3.42 -51.66
N THR A 442 -36.16 -4.67 -51.89
CA THR A 442 -36.93 -5.03 -53.08
C THR A 442 -38.15 -4.10 -53.12
N PRO A 443 -38.35 -3.34 -54.22
CA PRO A 443 -39.50 -2.47 -54.35
C PRO A 443 -40.76 -3.30 -54.13
N ARG A 444 -41.63 -2.89 -53.20
CA ARG A 444 -42.98 -3.45 -53.13
C ARG A 444 -43.65 -3.10 -54.46
N GLY A 445 -43.87 -4.11 -55.30
CA GLY A 445 -44.77 -3.99 -56.42
C GLY A 445 -46.16 -3.54 -55.94
N PRO A 446 -46.92 -2.85 -56.81
CA PRO A 446 -48.23 -2.32 -56.46
C PRO A 446 -49.17 -3.46 -56.02
N PRO A 447 -50.10 -3.19 -55.08
CA PRO A 447 -51.06 -4.18 -54.64
C PRO A 447 -51.99 -4.54 -55.81
N ASP A 448 -51.99 -5.81 -56.20
CA ASP A 448 -52.96 -6.34 -57.15
C ASP A 448 -54.37 -6.24 -56.55
N PHE A 449 -55.17 -5.34 -57.12
CA PHE A 449 -56.62 -5.33 -56.96
C PHE A 449 -57.20 -6.49 -57.78
N TYR A 450 -57.62 -7.56 -57.12
CA TYR A 450 -58.50 -8.56 -57.71
C TYR A 450 -59.97 -8.13 -57.47
N CYS A 451 -60.73 -8.04 -58.56
CA CYS A 451 -62.20 -7.92 -58.59
C CYS A 451 -62.88 -9.25 -58.27
#